data_AF-A0A5R9GH64-F1
#
_entry.id   AF-A0A5R9GH64-F1
#
_cell.length_a   1.000
_cell.length_b   1.000
_cell.length_c   1.000
_cell.angle_alpha   90.00
_cell.angle_beta   90.00
_cell.angle_gamma   90.00
#
_symmetry.space_group_name_H-M   'P 1'
#
loop_
_entity.id
_entity.type
_entity.pdbx_description
1 polymer ?
#
loop_
_entity_poly.entity_id
_entity_poly.type
_entity_poly.pdbx_seq_one_letter_code
_entity_poly.pdbx_strand_id
1 'polypeptide(L)'
;MRNKREYAPRAAEDGGSVRHKREYALGAAVAGGSVRNKREYALGAAEVGGSVRNKREYALGAAVAGGSVRHKREYALGAAEVGGSVRNKREYALGAAVAGGSVRNKREYALRAAVAGGSVRNKREYALGAAEDGGSVRKKREYALRAAVAGGMCEISANTRLERR
;
A
#
# COMPACT_ATOMS: atom_id res chain seq x y z
N MET A 1 -20.52 -6.96 -16.22
CA MET A 1 -19.94 -6.19 -15.09
C MET A 1 -20.71 -4.88 -14.92
N ARG A 2 -21.23 -4.59 -13.73
CA ARG A 2 -22.05 -3.40 -13.44
C ARG A 2 -21.23 -2.26 -12.82
N ASN A 3 -21.80 -1.07 -12.74
CA ASN A 3 -21.27 0.06 -11.97
C ASN A 3 -21.97 0.07 -10.61
N LYS A 4 -21.22 0.20 -9.51
CA LYS A 4 -21.75 0.29 -8.15
C LYS A 4 -21.33 1.61 -7.51
N ARG A 5 -22.28 2.28 -6.88
CA ARG A 5 -22.05 3.47 -6.04
C ARG A 5 -22.76 3.24 -4.71
N GLU A 6 -22.04 3.43 -3.62
CA GLU A 6 -22.57 3.18 -2.28
C GLU A 6 -22.21 4.33 -1.34
N TYR A 7 -23.17 4.73 -0.53
CA TYR A 7 -23.04 5.72 0.53
C TYR A 7 -23.74 5.17 1.75
N ALA A 8 -22.97 4.73 2.74
CA ALA A 8 -23.51 4.06 3.91
C ALA A 8 -22.56 4.25 5.11
N PRO A 9 -23.04 4.32 6.35
CA PRO A 9 -22.15 4.41 7.51
C PRO A 9 -21.22 3.19 7.61
N ARG A 10 -21.73 2.00 7.27
CA ARG A 10 -20.97 0.76 7.14
C ARG A 10 -21.28 0.12 5.80
N ALA A 11 -20.23 -0.27 5.08
CA ALA A 11 -20.33 -1.03 3.85
C ALA A 11 -19.54 -2.33 4.00
N ALA A 12 -20.17 -3.45 3.65
CA ALA A 12 -19.57 -4.77 3.68
C ALA A 12 -19.86 -5.47 2.35
N GLU A 13 -18.83 -6.02 1.72
CA GLU A 13 -18.98 -6.78 0.47
C GLU A 13 -18.16 -8.07 0.50
N ASP A 14 -18.83 -9.14 0.10
CA ASP A 14 -18.19 -10.44 -0.15
C ASP A 14 -18.22 -10.74 -1.66
N GLY A 15 -17.06 -10.63 -2.30
CA GLY A 15 -16.86 -11.02 -3.68
C GLY A 15 -17.53 -10.13 -4.73
N GLY A 16 -17.81 -10.73 -5.89
CA GLY A 16 -18.45 -10.07 -7.03
C GLY A 16 -17.49 -9.46 -8.05
N SER A 17 -18.04 -9.11 -9.23
CA SER A 17 -17.28 -8.46 -10.30
C SER A 17 -17.91 -7.15 -10.77
N VAL A 18 -17.19 -6.06 -10.57
CA VAL A 18 -17.67 -4.69 -10.77
C VAL A 18 -16.75 -3.96 -11.74
N ARG A 19 -17.32 -3.26 -12.71
CA ARG A 19 -16.53 -2.47 -13.67
C ARG A 19 -16.04 -1.18 -13.02
N HIS A 20 -16.93 -0.50 -12.30
CA HIS A 20 -16.63 0.73 -11.58
C HIS A 20 -17.31 0.69 -10.21
N LYS A 21 -16.52 0.71 -9.13
CA LYS A 21 -17.00 0.80 -7.75
C LYS A 21 -16.60 2.17 -7.18
N ARG A 22 -17.55 2.88 -6.58
CA ARG A 22 -17.32 4.10 -5.79
C ARG A 22 -18.02 3.98 -4.45
N GLU A 23 -17.28 4.13 -3.37
CA GLU A 23 -17.77 3.84 -2.02
C GLU A 23 -17.39 4.98 -1.07
N TYR A 24 -18.34 5.33 -0.22
CA TYR A 24 -18.23 6.33 0.83
C TYR A 24 -18.80 5.74 2.11
N ALA A 25 -17.96 5.54 3.12
CA ALA A 25 -18.41 4.99 4.40
C ALA A 25 -17.62 5.53 5.59
N LEU A 26 -18.11 5.29 6.81
CA LEU A 26 -17.25 5.42 8.00
C LEU A 26 -16.37 4.19 8.12
N GLY A 27 -16.97 3.00 7.95
CA GLY A 27 -16.26 1.72 7.89
C GLY A 27 -16.58 0.97 6.60
N ALA A 28 -15.55 0.53 5.89
CA ALA A 28 -15.67 -0.34 4.72
C ALA A 28 -14.91 -1.65 4.94
N ALA A 29 -15.56 -2.78 4.66
CA ALA A 29 -14.95 -4.10 4.70
C ALA A 29 -15.22 -4.83 3.38
N VAL A 30 -14.17 -5.29 2.71
CA VAL A 30 -14.30 -6.03 1.45
C VAL A 30 -13.50 -7.33 1.53
N ALA A 31 -14.18 -8.44 1.31
CA ALA A 31 -13.54 -9.75 1.15
C ALA A 31 -13.62 -10.21 -0.32
N GLY A 32 -12.48 -10.19 -1.00
CA GLY A 32 -12.33 -10.69 -2.36
C GLY A 32 -12.93 -9.78 -3.43
N GLY A 33 -13.31 -10.40 -4.55
CA GLY A 33 -13.91 -9.72 -5.71
C GLY A 33 -12.92 -9.24 -6.77
N SER A 34 -13.47 -8.85 -7.93
CA SER A 34 -12.70 -8.35 -9.07
C SER A 34 -13.25 -7.02 -9.55
N VAL A 35 -12.46 -5.96 -9.39
CA VAL A 35 -12.88 -4.58 -9.70
C VAL A 35 -11.96 -3.95 -10.72
N ARG A 36 -12.52 -3.48 -11.85
CA ARG A 36 -11.69 -2.80 -12.87
C ARG A 36 -11.26 -1.41 -12.40
N ASN A 37 -12.15 -0.64 -11.76
CA ASN A 37 -11.82 0.65 -11.16
C ASN A 37 -12.52 0.80 -9.80
N LYS A 38 -11.74 0.84 -8.72
CA LYS A 38 -12.22 1.03 -7.34
C LYS A 38 -11.82 2.43 -6.85
N ARG A 39 -12.79 3.18 -6.31
CA ARG A 39 -12.57 4.43 -5.58
C ARG A 39 -13.25 4.32 -4.23
N GLU A 40 -12.49 4.50 -3.17
CA GLU A 40 -12.96 4.29 -1.80
C GLU A 40 -12.57 5.48 -0.93
N TYR A 41 -13.52 5.93 -0.12
CA TYR A 41 -13.37 7.00 0.86
C TYR A 41 -13.96 6.47 2.18
N ALA A 42 -13.11 6.27 3.18
CA ALA A 42 -13.53 5.73 4.46
C ALA A 42 -12.84 6.42 5.65
N LEU A 43 -13.35 6.29 6.87
CA LEU A 43 -12.51 6.53 8.05
C LEU A 43 -11.64 5.30 8.31
N GLY A 44 -12.26 4.11 8.30
CA GLY A 44 -11.58 2.82 8.36
C GLY A 44 -11.91 1.96 7.13
N ALA A 45 -10.89 1.42 6.48
CA ALA A 45 -11.03 0.47 5.38
C ALA A 45 -10.28 -0.83 5.69
N ALA A 46 -10.92 -1.97 5.46
CA ALA A 46 -10.33 -3.29 5.54
C ALA A 46 -10.59 -4.06 4.25
N GLU A 47 -9.52 -4.52 3.57
CA GLU A 47 -9.64 -5.33 2.36
C GLU A 47 -8.87 -6.64 2.51
N VAL A 48 -9.53 -7.76 2.24
CA VAL A 48 -8.91 -9.10 2.25
C VAL A 48 -9.00 -9.70 0.86
N GLY A 49 -7.85 -9.92 0.23
CA GLY A 49 -7.77 -10.53 -1.09
C GLY A 49 -8.25 -9.63 -2.24
N GLY A 50 -8.75 -10.26 -3.30
CA GLY A 50 -9.33 -9.56 -4.46
C GLY A 50 -8.34 -9.20 -5.56
N SER A 51 -8.89 -8.76 -6.69
CA SER A 51 -8.12 -8.29 -7.84
C SER A 51 -8.63 -6.95 -8.32
N VAL A 52 -7.78 -5.93 -8.32
CA VAL A 52 -8.15 -4.56 -8.71
C VAL A 52 -7.22 -4.04 -9.80
N ARG A 53 -7.78 -3.64 -10.94
CA ARG A 53 -6.93 -3.06 -12.01
C ARG A 53 -6.47 -1.65 -11.64
N ASN A 54 -7.35 -0.80 -11.12
CA ASN A 54 -7.02 0.54 -10.66
C ASN A 54 -7.72 0.81 -9.31
N LYS A 55 -6.95 0.92 -8.24
CA LYS A 55 -7.43 1.26 -6.88
C LYS A 55 -7.01 2.69 -6.54
N ARG A 56 -7.97 3.49 -6.07
CA ARG A 56 -7.73 4.77 -5.39
C ARG A 56 -8.44 4.74 -4.04
N GLU A 57 -7.71 5.01 -2.99
CA GLU A 57 -8.18 4.87 -1.62
C GLU A 57 -7.78 6.10 -0.80
N TYR A 58 -8.74 6.59 -0.03
CA TYR A 58 -8.58 7.68 0.91
C TYR A 58 -9.16 7.21 2.24
N ALA A 59 -8.31 7.06 3.25
CA ALA A 59 -8.73 6.57 4.57
C ALA A 59 -8.06 7.33 5.71
N LEU A 60 -8.60 7.26 6.92
CA LEU A 60 -7.77 7.57 8.10
C LEU A 60 -6.92 6.34 8.45
N GLY A 61 -7.56 5.17 8.52
CA GLY A 61 -6.90 3.87 8.68
C GLY A 61 -7.24 2.93 7.54
N ALA A 62 -6.22 2.31 6.94
CA ALA A 62 -6.38 1.27 5.94
C ALA A 62 -5.63 0.00 6.35
N ALA A 63 -6.30 -1.14 6.27
CA ALA A 63 -5.70 -2.46 6.46
C ALA A 63 -5.96 -3.33 5.23
N VAL A 64 -4.91 -3.87 4.61
CA VAL A 64 -5.04 -4.74 3.45
C VAL A 64 -4.29 -6.05 3.70
N ALA A 65 -4.98 -7.17 3.53
CA ALA A 65 -4.40 -8.51 3.58
C ALA A 65 -4.49 -9.17 2.20
N GLY A 66 -3.35 -9.31 1.53
CA GLY A 66 -3.24 -9.99 0.24
C GLY A 66 -3.80 -9.20 -0.95
N GLY A 67 -4.21 -9.94 -1.97
CA GLY A 67 -4.81 -9.39 -3.20
C GLY A 67 -3.79 -9.04 -4.29
N SER A 68 -4.33 -8.63 -5.44
CA SER A 68 -3.54 -8.25 -6.62
C SER A 68 -4.00 -6.91 -7.19
N VAL A 69 -3.10 -5.94 -7.29
CA VAL A 69 -3.43 -4.60 -7.79
C VAL A 69 -2.49 -4.16 -8.90
N ARG A 70 -3.04 -3.79 -10.07
CA ARG A 70 -2.19 -3.30 -11.17
C ARG A 70 -1.72 -1.86 -10.93
N HIS A 71 -2.60 -0.98 -10.45
CA HIS A 71 -2.25 0.39 -10.06
C HIS A 71 -2.94 0.74 -8.74
N LYS A 72 -2.16 0.90 -7.68
CA LYS A 72 -2.64 1.35 -6.36
C LYS A 72 -2.21 2.79 -6.13
N ARG A 73 -3.15 3.63 -5.73
CA ARG A 73 -2.89 4.96 -5.14
C ARG A 73 -3.63 5.04 -3.82
N GLU A 74 -2.90 5.34 -2.76
CA GLU A 74 -3.41 5.32 -1.39
C GLU A 74 -2.97 6.58 -0.65
N TYR A 75 -3.93 7.15 0.07
CA TYR A 75 -3.74 8.28 0.97
C TYR A 75 -4.35 7.89 2.31
N ALA A 76 -3.52 7.78 3.34
CA ALA A 76 -3.94 7.36 4.67
C ALA A 76 -3.26 8.18 5.77
N LEU A 77 -3.82 8.20 6.99
CA LEU A 77 -3.00 8.57 8.16
C LEU A 77 -2.19 7.35 8.60
N GLY A 78 -2.84 6.20 8.74
CA GLY A 78 -2.22 4.91 9.00
C GLY A 78 -2.56 3.89 7.92
N ALA A 79 -1.55 3.22 7.38
CA ALA A 79 -1.72 2.11 6.45
C ALA A 79 -0.98 0.87 6.95
N ALA A 80 -1.66 -0.27 6.91
CA ALA A 80 -1.10 -1.59 7.19
C ALA A 80 -1.35 -2.52 6.00
N GLU A 81 -0.31 -3.11 5.45
CA GLU A 81 -0.42 -4.11 4.39
C GLU A 81 0.28 -5.40 4.77
N VAL A 82 -0.38 -6.53 4.53
CA VAL A 82 0.18 -7.87 4.71
C VAL A 82 0.10 -8.61 3.39
N GLY A 83 1.25 -8.90 2.78
CA GLY A 83 1.34 -9.67 1.54
C GLY A 83 0.80 -8.94 0.30
N GLY A 84 0.36 -9.74 -0.68
CA GLY A 84 -0.23 -9.24 -1.92
C GLY A 84 0.80 -8.89 -3.01
N SER A 85 0.28 -8.56 -4.19
CA SER A 85 1.09 -8.21 -5.36
C SER A 85 0.63 -6.91 -6.02
N VAL A 86 1.55 -5.96 -6.17
CA VAL A 86 1.25 -4.65 -6.77
C VAL A 86 2.21 -4.31 -7.90
N ARG A 87 1.68 -4.05 -9.10
CA ARG A 87 2.56 -3.66 -10.22
C ARG A 87 3.08 -2.23 -10.07
N ASN A 88 2.21 -1.29 -9.71
CA ASN A 88 2.56 0.11 -9.49
C ASN A 88 1.86 0.62 -8.22
N LYS A 89 2.63 0.86 -7.16
CA LYS A 89 2.14 1.41 -5.89
C LYS A 89 2.59 2.87 -5.74
N ARG A 90 1.65 3.75 -5.39
CA ARG A 90 1.94 5.08 -4.86
C ARG A 90 1.20 5.24 -3.54
N GLU A 91 1.93 5.61 -2.51
CA GLU A 91 1.41 5.66 -1.16
C GLU A 91 1.85 6.96 -0.49
N TYR A 92 0.90 7.59 0.19
CA TYR A 92 1.08 8.77 1.00
C TYR A 92 0.46 8.48 2.37
N ALA A 93 1.30 8.42 3.40
CA ALA A 93 0.86 8.07 4.75
C ALA A 93 1.54 8.94 5.82
N LEU A 94 0.98 9.05 7.02
CA LEU A 94 1.79 9.48 8.17
C LEU A 94 2.58 8.28 8.71
N GLY A 95 1.90 7.15 8.91
CA GLY A 95 2.50 5.87 9.27
C GLY A 95 2.14 4.78 8.26
N ALA A 96 3.14 4.06 7.76
CA ALA A 96 2.96 2.89 6.92
C ALA A 96 3.67 1.68 7.54
N ALA A 97 2.97 0.55 7.61
CA ALA A 97 3.52 -0.74 8.01
C ALA A 97 3.24 -1.77 6.90
N VAL A 98 4.28 -2.44 6.41
CA VAL A 98 4.15 -3.45 5.36
C VAL A 98 4.84 -4.74 5.81
N ALA A 99 4.13 -5.85 5.77
CA ALA A 99 4.67 -7.18 6.02
C ALA A 99 4.58 -8.03 4.74
N GLY A 100 5.72 -8.26 4.09
CA GLY A 100 5.82 -9.10 2.89
C GLY A 100 5.26 -8.46 1.62
N GLY A 101 4.90 -9.32 0.65
CA GLY A 101 4.33 -8.92 -0.63
C GLY A 101 5.37 -8.68 -1.74
N SER A 102 4.88 -8.40 -2.96
CA SER A 102 5.72 -8.10 -4.12
C SER A 102 5.26 -6.84 -4.83
N VAL A 103 6.19 -5.90 -5.01
CA VAL A 103 5.92 -4.64 -5.71
C VAL A 103 6.91 -4.40 -6.85
N ARG A 104 6.41 -4.24 -8.07
CA ARG A 104 7.30 -3.94 -9.20
C ARG A 104 7.83 -2.51 -9.16
N ASN A 105 6.97 -1.53 -8.92
CA ASN A 105 7.36 -0.13 -8.76
C ASN A 105 6.66 0.46 -7.53
N LYS A 106 7.42 0.76 -6.47
CA LYS A 106 6.94 1.42 -5.25
C LYS A 106 7.39 2.87 -5.23
N ARG A 107 6.47 3.79 -4.98
CA ARG A 107 6.75 5.17 -4.57
C ARG A 107 6.03 5.44 -3.26
N GLU A 108 6.76 5.84 -2.25
CA GLU A 108 6.25 6.00 -0.90
C GLU A 108 6.68 7.33 -0.33
N TYR A 109 5.72 8.01 0.29
CA TYR A 109 5.90 9.24 1.03
C TYR A 109 5.28 9.02 2.40
N ALA A 110 6.10 8.97 3.43
CA ALA A 110 5.66 8.71 4.79
C ALA A 110 6.34 9.63 5.80
N LEU A 111 5.76 9.84 6.98
CA LEU A 111 6.59 10.33 8.10
C LEU A 111 7.36 9.17 8.70
N ARG A 112 6.69 8.04 8.92
CA ARG A 112 7.28 6.79 9.41
C ARG A 112 6.87 5.63 8.52
N ALA A 113 7.85 4.86 8.07
CA ALA A 113 7.64 3.63 7.32
C ALA A 113 8.35 2.46 8.03
N ALA A 114 7.64 1.35 8.18
CA ALA A 114 8.17 0.09 8.66
C ALA A 114 7.87 -1.01 7.63
N VAL A 115 8.89 -1.73 7.19
CA VAL A 115 8.75 -2.82 6.22
C VAL A 115 9.42 -4.07 6.78
N ALA A 116 8.68 -5.17 6.86
CA ALA A 116 9.18 -6.48 7.22
C ALA A 116 9.06 -7.43 6.01
N GLY A 117 10.16 -7.73 5.36
CA GLY A 117 10.23 -8.66 4.23
C GLY A 117 9.65 -8.11 2.92
N GLY A 118 9.39 -9.03 1.99
CA GLY A 118 8.83 -8.74 0.66
C GLY A 118 9.89 -8.48 -0.42
N SER A 119 9.43 -8.24 -1.65
CA SER A 119 10.29 -7.99 -2.81
C SER A 119 9.87 -6.73 -3.56
N VAL A 120 10.83 -5.84 -3.84
CA VAL A 120 10.59 -4.61 -4.60
C VAL A 120 11.58 -4.46 -5.74
N ARG A 121 11.10 -4.38 -6.98
CA ARG A 121 12.01 -4.21 -8.12
C ARG A 121 12.57 -2.78 -8.21
N ASN A 122 11.70 -1.77 -8.11
CA ASN A 122 12.11 -0.37 -8.10
C ASN A 122 11.41 0.35 -6.93
N LYS A 123 12.18 0.79 -5.93
CA LYS A 123 11.70 1.53 -4.77
C LYS A 123 12.18 2.98 -4.83
N ARG A 124 11.26 3.92 -4.62
CA ARG A 124 11.56 5.31 -4.28
C ARG A 124 10.83 5.67 -3.01
N GLU A 125 11.56 6.13 -2.01
CA GLU A 125 11.03 6.40 -0.69
C GLU A 125 11.49 7.77 -0.19
N TYR A 126 10.54 8.48 0.42
CA TYR A 126 10.73 9.75 1.09
C TYR A 126 10.11 9.62 2.48
N ALA A 127 10.95 9.63 3.52
CA ALA A 127 10.52 9.43 4.89
C ALA A 127 11.25 10.33 5.88
N LEU A 128 10.69 10.57 7.07
CA LEU A 128 11.49 11.07 8.19
C LEU A 128 12.17 9.90 8.92
N GLY A 129 11.43 8.82 9.15
CA GLY A 129 11.95 7.58 9.70
C GLY A 129 11.58 6.38 8.84
N ALA A 130 12.56 5.55 8.49
CA ALA A 130 12.35 4.28 7.81
C ALA A 130 13.00 3.15 8.62
N ALA A 131 12.29 2.04 8.75
CA ALA A 131 12.81 0.79 9.31
C ALA A 131 12.50 -0.34 8.33
N GLU A 132 13.53 -1.08 7.93
CA GLU A 132 13.39 -2.26 7.07
C GLU A 132 13.99 -3.47 7.78
N ASP A 133 13.24 -4.57 7.82
CA ASP A 133 13.68 -5.86 8.33
C ASP A 133 13.49 -6.93 7.25
N GLY A 134 14.58 -7.41 6.66
CA GLY A 134 14.57 -8.42 5.61
C GLY A 134 14.06 -7.95 4.24
N GLY A 135 13.79 -8.91 3.35
CA GLY A 135 13.29 -8.66 1.99
C GLY A 135 14.36 -8.39 0.94
N SER A 136 13.94 -8.08 -0.28
CA SER A 136 14.85 -7.80 -1.40
C SER A 136 14.42 -6.58 -2.21
N VAL A 137 15.37 -5.68 -2.48
CA VAL A 137 15.16 -4.50 -3.32
C VAL A 137 16.18 -4.46 -4.45
N ARG A 138 15.71 -4.46 -5.70
CA ARG A 138 16.64 -4.43 -6.84
C ARG A 138 17.20 -3.03 -7.13
N LYS A 139 16.35 -2.01 -7.17
CA LYS A 139 16.79 -0.61 -7.32
C LYS A 139 16.12 0.26 -6.27
N LYS A 140 16.91 0.81 -5.35
CA LYS A 140 16.44 1.69 -4.27
C LYS A 140 16.94 3.12 -4.48
N ARG A 141 16.05 4.08 -4.27
CA ARG A 141 16.38 5.49 -4.02
C ARG A 141 15.65 5.92 -2.77
N GLU A 142 16.38 6.32 -1.76
CA GLU A 142 15.83 6.64 -0.45
C GLU A 142 16.27 8.02 0.00
N TYR A 143 15.31 8.77 0.52
CA TYR A 143 15.49 10.08 1.13
C TYR A 143 14.85 10.03 2.52
N ALA A 144 15.64 9.58 3.50
CA ALA A 144 15.20 9.45 4.88
C ALA A 144 16.12 10.25 5.82
N LEU A 145 15.54 10.92 6.83
CA LEU A 145 16.34 11.57 7.87
C LEU A 145 16.98 10.51 8.79
N ARG A 146 16.24 9.43 9.09
CA ARG A 146 16.73 8.27 9.83
C ARG A 146 16.27 7.00 9.13
N ALA A 147 17.21 6.10 8.86
CA ALA A 147 16.93 4.79 8.29
C ALA A 147 17.64 3.71 9.11
N ALA A 148 16.91 2.64 9.44
CA ALA A 148 17.45 1.43 10.03
C ALA A 148 17.13 0.25 9.11
N VAL A 149 18.14 -0.57 8.80
CA VAL A 149 17.97 -1.77 7.96
C VAL A 149 18.58 -2.94 8.70
N ALA A 150 17.77 -3.96 8.98
CA ALA A 150 18.18 -5.22 9.57
C ALA A 150 17.93 -6.34 8.56
N GLY A 151 18.97 -6.99 8.07
CA GLY A 151 18.81 -8.05 7.06
C GLY A 151 18.27 -7.56 5.69
N GLY A 152 18.12 -8.50 4.77
CA GLY A 152 17.66 -8.23 3.40
C GLY A 152 18.77 -7.87 2.41
N MET A 153 18.43 -7.86 1.13
CA MET A 153 19.38 -7.61 0.02
C MET A 153 18.97 -6.40 -0.80
N CYS A 154 19.89 -5.48 -1.05
CA CYS A 154 19.71 -4.39 -2.00
C CYS A 154 20.77 -4.44 -3.11
N GLU A 155 20.36 -4.66 -4.37
CA GLU A 155 21.31 -4.75 -5.50
C GLU A 155 21.91 -3.40 -5.88
N ILE A 156 21.08 -2.35 -5.98
CA ILE A 156 21.53 -1.00 -6.38
C ILE A 156 20.86 0.03 -5.49
N SER A 157 21.66 0.84 -4.79
CA SER A 157 21.18 1.93 -3.94
C SER A 157 21.81 3.27 -4.33
N ALA A 158 21.00 4.33 -4.30
CA ALA A 158 21.48 5.71 -4.32
C ALA A 158 20.91 6.43 -3.09
N ASN A 159 21.79 6.68 -2.11
CA ASN A 159 21.47 7.38 -0.85
C ASN A 159 22.06 8.79 -0.88
N THR A 160 21.32 9.76 -0.34
CA THR A 160 21.89 11.06 0.06
C THR A 160 22.00 11.14 1.58
N ARG A 161 23.26 11.13 2.06
CA ARG A 161 23.80 11.49 3.38
C ARG A 161 23.29 10.70 4.60
N LEU A 162 23.96 9.58 4.88
CA LEU A 162 24.10 9.00 6.22
C LEU A 162 24.95 9.96 7.08
N GLU A 163 24.38 10.62 8.08
CA GLU A 163 25.18 11.04 9.23
C GLU A 163 25.54 9.77 10.00
N ARG A 164 26.74 9.24 9.73
CA ARG A 164 27.39 8.27 10.62
C ARG A 164 27.62 8.97 11.95
N ARG A 165 26.98 8.50 13.01
CA ARG A 165 27.45 8.70 14.39
C ARG A 165 27.92 7.37 14.91
#